data_AF-A0A6J4SHN5-F1
#
_entry.id   AF-A0A6J4SHN5-F1
#
_cell.length_a   1.000
_cell.length_b   1.000
_cell.length_c   1.000
_cell.angle_alpha   90.00
_cell.angle_beta   90.00
_cell.angle_gamma   90.00
#
_symmetry.space_group_name_H-M   'P 1'
#
loop_
_entity.id
_entity.type
_entity.pdbx_description
1 polymer ?
#
loop_
_entity_poly.entity_id
_entity_poly.type
_entity_poly.pdbx_seq_one_letter_code
_entity_poly.pdbx_strand_id
1 'polypeptide(L)'
;MRLIACAAVLAALISASPALAQATDQAVIPEPNADRDYLSIGVGAALVPDYEGSDDYRAIPGLIIRAKKGGLTVFSRGTYLYADLLNTDGKVDLDAGPIVGVRLNRTGKIKDDAVDALGDRNAAVEVGGFGGVTFKGLTNPYDSLSVRLDAVKDVANAHESWVLSPTIDFGTPLSRTTYAGLSL
;
A
#
# COMPACT_ATOMS: atom_id res chain seq x y z
N MET A 1 12.41 -61.24 -29.81
CA MET A 1 12.54 -60.25 -28.71
C MET A 1 13.00 -58.86 -29.13
N ARG A 2 13.35 -58.58 -30.41
CA ARG A 2 13.85 -57.26 -30.85
C ARG A 2 12.77 -56.25 -31.30
N LEU A 3 11.53 -56.69 -31.51
CA LEU A 3 10.42 -55.83 -31.97
C LEU A 3 9.69 -55.09 -30.83
N ILE A 4 9.81 -55.54 -29.59
CA ILE A 4 9.14 -54.94 -28.43
C ILE A 4 9.92 -53.72 -27.90
N ALA A 5 11.25 -53.69 -28.12
CA ALA A 5 12.10 -52.59 -27.67
C ALA A 5 11.88 -51.29 -28.47
N CYS A 6 11.49 -51.37 -29.75
CA CYS A 6 11.22 -50.18 -30.57
C CYS A 6 9.88 -49.51 -30.25
N ALA A 7 8.88 -50.28 -29.79
CA ALA A 7 7.57 -49.74 -29.42
C ALA A 7 7.62 -48.90 -28.13
N ALA A 8 8.51 -49.26 -27.19
CA ALA A 8 8.67 -48.53 -25.93
C ALA A 8 9.35 -47.16 -26.10
N VAL A 9 10.26 -47.02 -27.07
CA VAL A 9 10.95 -45.75 -27.35
C VAL A 9 10.04 -44.76 -28.08
N LEU A 10 9.13 -45.25 -28.93
CA LEU A 10 8.17 -44.39 -29.63
C LEU A 10 7.07 -43.87 -28.68
N ALA A 11 6.66 -44.68 -27.69
CA ALA A 11 5.67 -44.27 -26.69
C ALA A 11 6.21 -43.21 -25.70
N ALA A 12 7.53 -43.22 -25.42
CA ALA A 12 8.17 -42.24 -24.53
C ALA A 12 8.39 -40.86 -25.18
N LEU A 13 8.39 -40.78 -26.52
CA LEU A 13 8.51 -39.52 -27.26
C LEU A 13 7.17 -38.78 -27.40
N ILE A 14 6.03 -39.47 -27.24
CA ILE A 14 4.68 -38.88 -27.30
C ILE A 14 4.28 -38.27 -25.93
N SER A 15 4.88 -38.72 -24.83
CA SER A 15 4.65 -38.18 -23.48
C SER A 15 5.47 -36.91 -23.17
N ALA A 16 6.29 -36.42 -24.10
CA ALA A 16 7.04 -35.16 -23.97
C ALA A 16 6.23 -33.91 -24.39
N SER A 17 4.94 -34.04 -24.71
CA SER A 17 4.08 -32.93 -25.12
C SER A 17 3.63 -31.92 -24.03
N PRO A 18 3.81 -32.07 -22.69
CA PRO A 18 3.34 -31.02 -21.78
C PRO A 18 4.22 -29.77 -21.82
N ALA A 19 5.45 -29.84 -22.35
CA ALA A 19 6.34 -28.68 -22.45
C ALA A 19 5.94 -27.68 -23.56
N LEU A 20 5.23 -28.11 -24.61
CA LEU A 20 4.78 -27.24 -25.71
C LEU A 20 3.36 -26.69 -25.52
N ALA A 21 2.61 -27.19 -24.53
CA ALA A 21 1.31 -26.64 -24.14
C ALA A 21 1.44 -25.47 -23.13
N GLN A 22 2.66 -25.20 -22.64
CA GLN A 22 2.99 -23.98 -21.89
C GLN A 22 3.21 -22.76 -22.80
N ALA A 23 2.64 -22.78 -24.00
CA ALA A 23 2.13 -21.55 -24.60
C ALA A 23 1.00 -21.04 -23.68
N THR A 24 1.38 -20.55 -22.51
CA THR A 24 0.62 -19.59 -21.75
C THR A 24 0.45 -18.44 -22.73
N ASP A 25 -0.68 -18.41 -23.44
CA ASP A 25 -1.39 -17.16 -23.63
C ASP A 25 -1.19 -16.43 -22.32
N GLN A 26 -0.43 -15.33 -22.34
CA GLN A 26 -0.30 -14.49 -21.18
C GLN A 26 -1.73 -14.25 -20.73
N ALA A 27 -2.14 -14.95 -19.67
CA ALA A 27 -3.37 -14.66 -19.00
C ALA A 27 -3.09 -13.26 -18.49
N VAL A 28 -3.50 -12.27 -19.30
CA VAL A 28 -3.88 -10.97 -18.82
C VAL A 28 -4.92 -11.34 -17.78
N ILE A 29 -4.48 -11.53 -16.54
CA ILE A 29 -5.36 -11.58 -15.41
C ILE A 29 -6.02 -10.22 -15.50
N PRO A 30 -7.30 -10.14 -15.91
CA PRO A 30 -7.96 -8.85 -15.93
C PRO A 30 -7.84 -8.36 -14.49
N GLU A 31 -7.22 -7.21 -14.26
CA GLU A 31 -7.28 -6.56 -12.95
C GLU A 31 -8.78 -6.50 -12.63
N PRO A 32 -9.27 -7.29 -11.65
CA PRO A 32 -10.68 -7.31 -11.39
C PRO A 32 -10.95 -5.92 -10.83
N ASN A 33 -11.61 -5.07 -11.63
CA ASN A 33 -12.07 -3.73 -11.29
C ASN A 33 -11.10 -2.55 -11.50
N ALA A 34 -10.08 -2.62 -12.38
CA ALA A 34 -9.21 -1.45 -12.65
C ALA A 34 -9.99 -0.16 -12.97
N ASP A 35 -11.09 -0.28 -13.74
CA ASP A 35 -11.86 0.88 -14.24
C ASP A 35 -13.21 1.13 -13.57
N ARG A 36 -13.58 0.37 -12.53
CA ARG A 36 -14.91 0.53 -11.92
C ARG A 36 -14.85 1.51 -10.76
N ASP A 37 -15.88 2.35 -10.66
CA ASP A 37 -16.13 3.14 -9.46
C ASP A 37 -16.38 2.23 -8.25
N TYR A 38 -15.77 2.54 -7.12
CA TYR A 38 -15.96 1.78 -5.88
C TYR A 38 -15.83 2.67 -4.64
N LEU A 39 -16.38 2.18 -3.53
CA LEU A 39 -16.21 2.73 -2.19
C LEU A 39 -15.99 1.58 -1.21
N SER A 40 -14.88 1.64 -0.48
CA SER A 40 -14.47 0.70 0.54
C SER A 40 -14.24 1.45 1.84
N ILE A 41 -14.86 0.97 2.91
CA ILE A 41 -14.72 1.51 4.26
C ILE A 41 -14.31 0.35 5.17
N GLY A 42 -13.15 0.47 5.80
CA GLY A 42 -12.66 -0.42 6.84
C GLY A 42 -12.67 0.29 8.18
N VAL A 43 -13.14 -0.37 9.22
CA VAL A 43 -13.08 0.12 10.59
C VAL A 43 -12.34 -0.90 11.44
N GLY A 44 -11.58 -0.42 12.42
CA GLY A 44 -10.84 -1.27 13.33
C GLY A 44 -10.44 -0.51 14.59
N ALA A 45 -9.64 -1.14 15.42
CA ALA A 45 -8.97 -0.49 16.52
C ALA A 45 -7.58 -1.10 16.71
N ALA A 46 -6.65 -0.32 17.24
CA ALA A 46 -5.31 -0.77 17.59
C ALA A 46 -5.04 -0.48 19.06
N LEU A 47 -4.26 -1.35 19.72
CA LEU A 47 -3.66 -1.05 21.01
C LEU A 47 -2.27 -0.47 20.74
N VAL A 48 -2.05 0.77 21.17
CA VAL A 48 -0.77 1.46 21.02
C VAL A 48 -0.23 1.82 22.40
N PRO A 49 1.09 1.74 22.61
CA PRO A 49 1.69 2.21 23.85
C PRO A 49 1.49 3.72 23.98
N ASP A 50 1.38 4.22 25.21
CA ASP A 50 1.16 5.65 25.48
C ASP A 50 2.30 6.55 24.97
N TYR A 51 3.51 6.00 24.90
CA TYR A 51 4.70 6.57 24.30
C TYR A 51 5.73 5.46 24.01
N GLU A 52 6.82 5.80 23.32
CA GLU A 52 7.88 4.85 22.99
C GLU A 52 8.53 4.25 24.25
N GLY A 53 8.39 2.93 24.44
CA GLY A 53 8.90 2.21 25.60
C GLY A 53 7.93 2.09 26.79
N SER A 54 6.67 2.54 26.65
CA SER A 54 5.66 2.41 27.71
C SER A 54 5.13 0.98 27.87
N ASP A 55 4.91 0.57 29.11
CA ASP A 55 4.18 -0.66 29.47
C ASP A 55 2.65 -0.46 29.50
N ASP A 56 2.18 0.80 29.38
CA ASP A 56 0.77 1.17 29.34
C ASP A 56 0.28 1.35 27.89
N TYR A 57 -0.89 0.78 27.60
CA TYR A 57 -1.50 0.79 26.26
C TYR A 57 -2.87 1.46 26.28
N ARG A 58 -3.18 2.16 25.18
CA ARG A 58 -4.52 2.68 24.90
C ARG A 58 -5.07 2.11 23.60
N ALA A 59 -6.39 1.93 23.57
CA ALA A 59 -7.09 1.61 22.34
C ALA A 59 -7.32 2.88 21.51
N ILE A 60 -6.92 2.84 20.24
CA ILE A 60 -7.21 3.88 19.25
C ILE A 60 -8.12 3.30 18.16
N PRO A 61 -9.24 3.98 17.81
CA PRO A 61 -10.02 3.57 16.65
C PRO A 61 -9.25 3.84 15.36
N GLY A 62 -9.39 2.94 14.40
CA GLY A 62 -8.86 3.06 13.05
C GLY A 62 -9.99 3.12 12.03
N LEU A 63 -9.84 4.01 11.05
CA LEU A 63 -10.74 4.15 9.92
C LEU A 63 -9.90 4.17 8.65
N ILE A 64 -10.24 3.31 7.69
CA ILE A 64 -9.65 3.29 6.36
C ILE A 64 -10.75 3.54 5.35
N ILE A 65 -10.57 4.54 4.51
CA ILE A 65 -11.46 4.87 3.40
C ILE A 65 -10.67 4.71 2.12
N ARG A 66 -11.27 4.10 1.11
CA ARG A 66 -10.77 4.11 -0.26
C ARG A 66 -11.94 4.18 -1.23
N ALA A 67 -11.91 5.10 -2.17
CA ALA A 67 -12.92 5.24 -3.18
C ALA A 67 -12.28 5.60 -4.52
N LYS A 68 -12.87 5.15 -5.62
CA LYS A 68 -12.54 5.58 -6.98
C LYS A 68 -13.82 6.04 -7.65
N LYS A 69 -13.79 7.22 -8.27
CA LYS A 69 -14.90 7.73 -9.07
C LYS A 69 -14.40 8.57 -10.23
N GLY A 70 -14.63 8.13 -11.46
CA GLY A 70 -14.37 8.94 -12.66
C GLY A 70 -12.93 9.48 -12.75
N GLY A 71 -11.93 8.64 -12.47
CA GLY A 71 -10.51 9.01 -12.50
C GLY A 71 -9.96 9.70 -11.25
N LEU A 72 -10.82 10.09 -10.31
CA LEU A 72 -10.43 10.56 -8.98
C LEU A 72 -10.37 9.36 -8.01
N THR A 73 -9.22 9.16 -7.36
CA THR A 73 -9.09 8.16 -6.30
C THR A 73 -8.90 8.88 -4.96
N VAL A 74 -9.78 8.61 -3.99
CA VAL A 74 -9.64 9.12 -2.62
C VAL A 74 -9.25 7.97 -1.70
N PHE A 75 -8.21 8.14 -0.89
CA PHE A 75 -7.81 7.12 0.07
C PHE A 75 -7.28 7.72 1.36
N SER A 76 -7.37 6.96 2.45
CA SER A 76 -6.77 7.33 3.73
C SER A 76 -5.47 6.57 3.98
N ARG A 77 -4.49 7.23 4.59
CA ARG A 77 -3.30 6.59 5.19
C ARG A 77 -3.08 7.20 6.56
N GLY A 78 -3.14 6.37 7.60
CA GLY A 78 -3.18 6.86 8.98
C GLY A 78 -4.34 7.84 9.18
N THR A 79 -4.06 9.02 9.72
CA THR A 79 -5.01 10.11 9.95
C THR A 79 -5.07 11.14 8.81
N TYR A 80 -4.49 10.81 7.65
CA TYR A 80 -4.48 11.67 6.46
C TYR A 80 -5.39 11.10 5.37
N LEU A 81 -6.02 12.01 4.64
CA LEU A 81 -6.82 11.77 3.45
C LEU A 81 -6.11 12.36 2.23
N TYR A 82 -6.08 11.56 1.18
CA TYR A 82 -5.42 11.83 -0.08
C TYR A 82 -6.49 11.85 -1.16
N ALA A 83 -6.39 12.80 -2.08
CA ALA A 83 -7.15 12.79 -3.31
C ALA A 83 -6.18 12.74 -4.48
N ASP A 84 -6.08 11.60 -5.12
CA ASP A 84 -5.27 11.40 -6.31
C ASP A 84 -6.01 11.89 -7.54
N LEU A 85 -5.45 12.92 -8.16
CA LEU A 85 -5.99 13.56 -9.35
C LEU A 85 -5.36 12.99 -10.61
N LEU A 86 -4.26 12.25 -10.47
CA LEU A 86 -3.62 11.53 -11.56
C LEU A 86 -4.04 10.05 -11.46
N ASN A 87 -4.50 9.48 -12.55
CA ASN A 87 -4.75 8.04 -12.62
C ASN A 87 -4.25 7.59 -13.98
N THR A 88 -2.95 7.28 -14.04
CA THR A 88 -2.31 6.86 -15.27
C THR A 88 -2.25 5.35 -15.33
N ASP A 89 -2.80 4.77 -16.40
CA ASP A 89 -2.79 3.32 -16.53
C ASP A 89 -1.52 2.87 -17.28
N GLY A 90 -0.81 1.87 -16.73
CA GLY A 90 0.37 1.31 -17.39
C GLY A 90 1.38 0.65 -16.45
N LYS A 91 2.55 0.33 -17.01
CA LYS A 91 3.71 -0.19 -16.26
C LYS A 91 4.34 0.87 -15.34
N VAL A 92 4.15 2.14 -15.66
CA VAL A 92 4.54 3.26 -14.82
C VAL A 92 3.26 4.04 -14.55
N ASP A 93 2.89 4.07 -13.29
CA ASP A 93 1.73 4.77 -12.77
C ASP A 93 2.20 5.98 -11.96
N LEU A 94 1.53 7.11 -12.10
CA LEU A 94 1.86 8.39 -11.51
C LEU A 94 0.66 8.84 -10.68
N ASP A 95 0.93 9.15 -9.42
CA ASP A 95 -0.05 9.63 -8.47
C ASP A 95 0.34 11.04 -8.01
N ALA A 96 -0.63 11.96 -7.96
CA ALA A 96 -0.41 13.28 -7.38
C ALA A 96 -1.72 13.96 -7.02
N GLY A 97 -1.70 14.71 -5.93
CA GLY A 97 -2.83 15.54 -5.55
C GLY A 97 -2.72 16.10 -4.14
N PRO A 98 -3.81 16.67 -3.61
CA PRO A 98 -3.81 17.26 -2.28
C PRO A 98 -3.85 16.21 -1.17
N ILE A 99 -3.30 16.60 -0.02
CA ILE A 99 -3.40 15.87 1.26
C ILE A 99 -4.03 16.80 2.28
N VAL A 100 -4.91 16.24 3.10
CA VAL A 100 -5.33 16.86 4.37
C VAL A 100 -5.30 15.81 5.47
N GLY A 101 -4.83 16.17 6.65
CA GLY A 101 -4.85 15.26 7.78
C GLY A 101 -4.69 15.96 9.10
N VAL A 102 -4.72 15.14 10.15
CA VAL A 102 -4.51 15.62 11.52
C VAL A 102 -3.38 14.85 12.17
N ARG A 103 -2.49 15.55 12.87
CA ARG A 103 -1.43 14.92 13.65
C ARG A 103 -1.80 14.97 15.12
N LEU A 104 -2.07 13.80 15.69
CA LEU A 104 -2.55 13.65 17.07
C LEU A 104 -1.40 13.47 18.07
N ASN A 105 -0.35 14.29 17.98
CA ASN A 105 0.80 14.18 18.88
C ASN A 105 0.42 14.58 20.31
N ARG A 106 0.42 13.63 21.25
CA ARG A 106 0.26 13.89 22.70
C ARG A 106 -0.95 14.78 23.03
N THR A 107 -2.09 14.39 22.48
CA THR A 107 -3.39 15.07 22.61
C THR A 107 -4.33 14.37 23.61
N GLY A 108 -3.84 13.37 24.33
CA GLY A 108 -4.66 12.60 25.27
C GLY A 108 -3.90 12.26 26.53
N LYS A 109 -4.63 12.15 27.64
CA LYS A 109 -4.12 11.93 28.99
C LYS A 109 -3.00 10.89 29.04
N ILE A 110 -1.80 11.31 29.40
CA ILE A 110 -0.70 10.40 29.72
C ILE A 110 -0.88 10.00 31.19
N LYS A 111 -0.78 8.71 31.51
CA LYS A 111 -0.94 8.23 32.89
C LYS A 111 0.30 8.43 33.76
N ASP A 112 1.47 8.55 33.15
CA ASP A 112 2.72 8.79 33.87
C ASP A 112 2.86 10.28 34.23
N ASP A 113 2.81 10.58 35.53
CA ASP A 113 2.89 11.95 36.07
C ASP A 113 4.18 12.69 35.68
N ALA A 114 5.30 11.97 35.49
CA ALA A 114 6.57 12.58 35.09
C ALA A 114 6.57 13.02 33.62
N VAL A 115 5.81 12.32 32.77
CA VAL A 115 5.67 12.66 31.34
C VAL A 115 4.50 13.62 31.10
N ASP A 116 3.42 13.53 31.89
CA ASP A 116 2.30 14.48 31.87
C ASP A 116 2.77 15.90 32.20
N ALA A 117 3.81 16.04 33.04
CA ALA A 117 4.48 17.31 33.33
C ALA A 117 5.12 18.00 32.10
N LEU A 118 5.32 17.29 30.98
CA LEU A 118 5.82 17.86 29.72
C LEU A 118 4.72 18.60 28.93
N GLY A 119 3.47 18.54 29.38
CA GLY A 119 2.31 19.21 28.80
C GLY A 119 1.80 18.59 27.50
N ASP A 120 0.48 18.64 27.33
CA ASP A 120 -0.20 18.25 26.11
C ASP A 120 0.21 19.15 24.93
N ARG A 121 0.23 18.57 23.73
CA ARG A 121 0.41 19.33 22.48
C ARG A 121 -0.92 19.43 21.75
N ASN A 122 -1.14 20.57 21.11
CA ASN A 122 -2.30 20.77 20.26
C ASN A 122 -2.26 19.82 19.06
N ALA A 123 -3.42 19.32 18.65
CA ALA A 123 -3.55 18.61 17.38
C ALA A 123 -3.17 19.55 16.23
N ALA A 124 -2.29 19.11 15.33
CA ALA A 124 -1.96 19.85 14.13
C ALA A 124 -2.97 19.50 13.03
N VAL A 125 -3.43 20.51 12.27
CA VAL A 125 -4.22 20.29 11.05
C VAL A 125 -3.29 20.58 9.90
N GLU A 126 -2.95 19.55 9.15
CA GLU A 126 -1.93 19.63 8.09
C GLU A 126 -2.59 19.55 6.73
N VAL A 127 -2.17 20.45 5.84
CA VAL A 127 -2.61 20.52 4.45
C VAL A 127 -1.38 20.59 3.56
N GLY A 128 -1.43 19.93 2.41
CA GLY A 128 -0.34 19.92 1.47
C GLY A 128 -0.64 19.13 0.22
N GLY A 129 0.38 18.48 -0.33
CA GLY A 129 0.26 17.65 -1.51
C GLY A 129 1.28 16.53 -1.55
N PHE A 130 1.04 15.57 -2.43
CA PHE A 130 1.94 14.46 -2.69
C PHE A 130 2.20 14.29 -4.17
N GLY A 131 3.30 13.61 -4.47
CA GLY A 131 3.59 13.05 -5.77
C GLY A 131 4.28 11.70 -5.63
N GLY A 132 3.92 10.76 -6.49
CA GLY A 132 4.45 9.41 -6.49
C GLY A 132 4.56 8.82 -7.89
N VAL A 133 5.43 7.82 -7.98
CA VAL A 133 5.59 6.97 -9.16
C VAL A 133 5.61 5.52 -8.72
N THR A 134 4.84 4.68 -9.40
CA THR A 134 4.75 3.25 -9.19
C THR A 134 5.14 2.50 -10.46
N PHE A 135 6.22 1.73 -10.36
CA PHE A 135 6.67 0.83 -11.41
C PHE A 135 6.07 -0.55 -11.15
N LYS A 136 5.29 -1.07 -12.10
CA LYS A 136 4.67 -2.40 -12.05
C LYS A 136 5.44 -3.37 -12.94
N GLY A 137 5.64 -4.61 -12.50
CA GLY A 137 6.18 -5.67 -13.35
C GLY A 137 7.71 -5.65 -13.54
N LEU A 138 8.47 -5.33 -12.49
CA LEU A 138 9.93 -5.20 -12.48
C LEU A 138 10.66 -6.55 -12.54
N THR A 139 10.40 -7.43 -11.57
CA THR A 139 11.03 -8.77 -11.48
C THR A 139 10.08 -9.87 -11.92
N ASN A 140 8.78 -9.68 -11.69
CA ASN A 140 7.71 -10.56 -12.17
C ASN A 140 6.47 -9.72 -12.51
N PRO A 141 5.51 -10.24 -13.31
CA PRO A 141 4.37 -9.43 -13.79
C PRO A 141 3.43 -8.85 -12.73
N TYR A 142 3.58 -9.25 -11.46
CA TYR A 142 2.66 -8.92 -10.38
C TYR A 142 3.32 -8.10 -9.26
N ASP A 143 4.60 -7.77 -9.38
CA ASP A 143 5.27 -6.92 -8.39
C ASP A 143 5.11 -5.44 -8.69
N SER A 144 5.38 -4.62 -7.67
CA SER A 144 5.36 -3.17 -7.78
C SER A 144 6.41 -2.53 -6.88
N LEU A 145 7.08 -1.50 -7.39
CA LEU A 145 7.93 -0.58 -6.63
C LEU A 145 7.33 0.82 -6.72
N SER A 146 6.96 1.39 -5.59
CA SER A 146 6.41 2.74 -5.48
C SER A 146 7.38 3.65 -4.73
N VAL A 147 7.55 4.86 -5.24
CA VAL A 147 8.27 5.94 -4.56
C VAL A 147 7.32 7.12 -4.45
N ARG A 148 7.10 7.63 -3.25
CA ARG A 148 6.22 8.77 -2.98
C ARG A 148 6.94 9.80 -2.11
N LEU A 149 6.57 11.07 -2.29
CA LEU A 149 6.91 12.15 -1.37
C LEU A 149 5.65 12.91 -0.98
N ASP A 150 5.40 12.97 0.33
CA ASP A 150 4.36 13.81 0.91
C ASP A 150 4.99 15.10 1.44
N ALA A 151 4.37 16.24 1.15
CA ALA A 151 4.79 17.55 1.64
C ALA A 151 3.60 18.28 2.26
N VAL A 152 3.61 18.41 3.59
CA VAL A 152 2.51 19.01 4.34
C VAL A 152 3.01 20.13 5.24
N LYS A 153 2.11 21.09 5.50
CA LYS A 153 2.33 22.17 6.45
C LYS A 153 1.12 22.28 7.37
N ASP A 154 1.37 22.56 8.64
CA ASP A 154 0.30 22.84 9.58
C ASP A 154 -0.30 24.22 9.35
N VAL A 155 -1.63 24.27 9.40
CA VAL A 155 -2.44 25.48 9.25
C VAL A 155 -3.17 25.86 10.54
N ALA A 156 -3.09 25.04 11.59
CA ALA A 156 -3.70 25.28 12.90
C ALA A 156 -2.74 25.88 13.95
N ASN A 157 -1.53 26.29 13.55
CA ASN A 157 -0.49 26.88 14.42
C ASN A 157 -0.02 25.98 15.58
N ALA A 158 -0.16 24.66 15.43
CA ALA A 158 0.54 23.68 16.26
C ALA A 158 2.05 23.61 15.94
N HIS A 159 2.44 23.84 14.68
CA HIS A 159 3.83 24.06 14.26
C HIS A 159 3.94 24.92 12.99
N GLU A 160 5.06 25.62 12.83
CA GLU A 160 5.31 26.48 11.67
C GLU A 160 6.07 25.78 10.51
N SER A 161 6.55 24.57 10.77
CA SER A 161 7.43 23.83 9.87
C SER A 161 6.68 23.07 8.78
N TRP A 162 7.38 22.84 7.66
CA TRP A 162 7.02 21.83 6.68
C TRP A 162 7.48 20.46 7.14
N VAL A 163 6.66 19.46 6.87
CA VAL A 163 7.02 18.05 7.04
C VAL A 163 7.08 17.40 5.66
N LEU A 164 8.25 16.85 5.35
CA LEU A 164 8.49 16.08 4.13
C LEU A 164 8.63 14.62 4.53
N SER A 165 7.84 13.75 3.92
CA SER A 165 7.81 12.32 4.22
C SER A 165 8.02 11.53 2.92
N PRO A 166 9.27 11.16 2.59
CA PRO A 166 9.53 10.22 1.52
C PRO A 166 9.10 8.81 1.94
N THR A 167 8.61 8.03 0.99
CA THR A 167 8.25 6.62 1.21
C THR A 167 8.65 5.80 0.00
N ILE A 168 9.22 4.63 0.25
CA ILE A 168 9.55 3.64 -0.78
C ILE A 168 8.88 2.32 -0.39
N ASP A 169 7.95 1.86 -1.21
CA ASP A 169 7.21 0.61 -1.02
C ASP A 169 7.58 -0.38 -2.13
N PHE A 170 7.98 -1.60 -1.78
CA PHE A 170 8.10 -2.72 -2.72
C PHE A 170 7.15 -3.85 -2.30
N GLY A 171 6.47 -4.46 -3.26
CA GLY A 171 5.51 -5.52 -3.01
C GLY A 171 5.55 -6.58 -4.09
N THR A 172 5.46 -7.85 -3.70
CA THR A 172 5.42 -8.96 -4.64
C THR A 172 4.66 -10.17 -4.07
N PRO A 173 3.72 -10.77 -4.83
CA PRO A 173 3.15 -12.06 -4.46
C PRO A 173 4.20 -13.16 -4.70
N LEU A 174 4.62 -13.81 -3.61
CA LEU A 174 5.53 -14.97 -3.68
C LEU A 174 4.80 -16.25 -4.11
N SER A 175 3.50 -16.32 -3.87
CA SER A 175 2.62 -17.42 -4.28
C SER A 175 1.16 -16.95 -4.32
N ARG A 176 0.22 -17.85 -4.65
CA ARG A 176 -1.23 -17.56 -4.59
C ARG A 176 -1.74 -17.30 -3.16
N THR A 177 -0.97 -17.67 -2.15
CA THR A 177 -1.34 -17.58 -0.73
C THR A 177 -0.38 -16.70 0.08
N THR A 178 0.68 -16.20 -0.54
CA THR A 178 1.78 -15.51 0.16
C THR A 178 2.14 -14.22 -0.55
N TYR A 179 2.12 -13.11 0.18
CA TYR A 179 2.54 -11.79 -0.27
C TYR A 179 3.70 -11.31 0.60
N ALA A 180 4.72 -10.73 -0.03
CA ALA A 180 5.82 -10.06 0.65
C ALA A 180 5.80 -8.58 0.30
N GLY A 181 6.02 -7.75 1.31
CA GLY A 181 6.11 -6.30 1.15
C GLY A 181 7.22 -5.74 2.02
N LEU A 182 7.84 -4.67 1.53
CA LEU A 182 8.85 -3.88 2.23
C LEU A 182 8.48 -2.41 2.07
N SER A 183 8.61 -1.64 3.14
CA SER A 183 8.25 -0.23 3.20
C SER A 183 9.33 0.51 3.99
N LEU A 184 9.80 1.64 3.46
CA LEU A 184 10.77 2.54 4.08
C LEU A 184 10.23 3.96 4.10
#